data_AF-A0AAV4DNN1-F1
#
_entry.id   AF-A0AAV4DNN1-F1
#
_cell.length_a   1.000
_cell.length_b   1.000
_cell.length_c   1.000
_cell.angle_alpha   90.00
_cell.angle_beta   90.00
_cell.angle_gamma   90.00
#
_symmetry.space_group_name_H-M   'P 1'
#
loop_
_entity.id
_entity.type
_entity.pdbx_description
1 polymer ?
#
loop_
_entity_poly.entity_id
_entity_poly.type
_entity_poly.pdbx_seq_one_letter_code
_entity_poly.pdbx_strand_id
1 'polypeptide(L)'
;MEVEGSNNARAGWLKKVGTPPGLTDVAICSRKGMLKLPPKSKVEEYRCGKARLMTMLEDPEDPAVRSIQPFLRAGRKWKVEEAFKLGEEGLIIKEVIGLTQTGR
;
A
#
# COMPACT_ATOMS: atom_id res chain seq x y z
N MET A 1 -4.78 -8.76 -19.47
CA MET A 1 -3.63 -8.02 -20.02
C MET A 1 -2.93 -7.09 -19.02
N GLU A 2 -3.35 -6.99 -17.75
CA GLU A 2 -2.70 -6.08 -16.76
C GLU A 2 -1.54 -6.72 -15.97
N VAL A 3 -1.37 -8.04 -16.03
CA VAL A 3 -0.42 -8.77 -15.18
C VAL A 3 1.03 -8.65 -15.69
N GLU A 4 1.23 -8.51 -17.01
CA GLU A 4 2.57 -8.45 -17.63
C GLU A 4 3.30 -7.14 -17.36
N GLY A 5 2.61 -5.99 -17.46
CA GLY A 5 3.22 -4.67 -17.24
C GLY A 5 3.74 -4.48 -15.82
N SER A 6 3.05 -5.06 -14.83
CA SER A 6 3.46 -5.00 -13.43
C SER A 6 4.70 -5.85 -13.14
N ASN A 7 4.87 -6.99 -13.83
CA ASN A 7 6.03 -7.86 -13.66
C ASN A 7 7.33 -7.23 -14.19
N ASN A 8 7.25 -6.44 -15.27
CA ASN A 8 8.43 -5.83 -15.87
C ASN A 8 9.00 -4.67 -15.01
N ALA A 9 8.14 -3.82 -14.45
CA ALA A 9 8.55 -2.76 -13.52
C ALA A 9 9.16 -3.34 -12.22
N ARG A 10 8.64 -4.47 -11.74
CA ARG A 10 9.13 -5.19 -10.55
C ARG A 10 10.50 -5.82 -10.77
N ALA A 11 10.72 -6.41 -11.94
CA ALA A 11 12.03 -6.94 -12.33
C ALA A 11 13.11 -5.84 -12.34
N GLY A 12 12.75 -4.61 -12.75
CA GLY A 12 13.65 -3.46 -12.72
C GLY A 12 14.08 -3.01 -11.32
N TRP A 13 13.17 -3.04 -10.34
CA TRP A 13 13.51 -2.69 -8.95
C TRP A 13 14.39 -3.77 -8.30
N LEU A 14 14.07 -5.05 -8.47
CA LEU A 14 14.89 -6.17 -7.98
C LEU A 14 16.32 -6.12 -8.56
N LYS A 15 16.46 -5.75 -9.84
CA LYS A 15 17.77 -5.55 -10.49
C LYS A 15 18.58 -4.42 -9.83
N LYS A 16 17.93 -3.33 -9.38
CA LYS A 16 18.60 -2.23 -8.66
C LYS A 16 19.06 -2.61 -7.26
N VAL A 17 18.39 -3.56 -6.60
CA VAL A 17 18.77 -4.07 -5.27
C VAL A 17 19.82 -5.21 -5.38
N GLY A 18 20.37 -5.46 -6.57
CA GLY A 18 21.40 -6.50 -6.78
C GLY A 18 20.84 -7.93 -6.73
N THR A 19 19.55 -8.09 -6.96
CA THR A 19 18.88 -9.40 -6.86
C THR A 19 19.18 -10.26 -8.10
N PRO A 20 19.49 -11.56 -7.95
CA PRO A 20 19.73 -12.45 -9.08
C PRO A 20 18.53 -12.54 -10.03
N PRO A 21 18.73 -12.60 -11.37
CA PRO A 21 17.66 -12.57 -12.37
C PRO A 21 16.71 -13.80 -12.41
N GLY A 22 16.79 -14.71 -11.43
CA GLY A 22 15.86 -15.81 -11.22
C GLY A 22 15.17 -15.79 -9.85
N LEU A 23 15.40 -14.77 -9.03
CA LEU A 23 14.78 -14.69 -7.71
C LEU A 23 13.34 -14.22 -7.83
N THR A 24 12.42 -15.13 -7.53
CA THR A 24 10.99 -14.84 -7.54
C THR A 24 10.53 -14.25 -6.22
N ASP A 25 9.38 -13.56 -6.23
CA ASP A 25 8.80 -12.97 -5.02
C ASP A 25 8.54 -14.00 -3.92
N VAL A 26 8.20 -15.23 -4.34
CA VAL A 26 8.03 -16.40 -3.48
C VAL A 26 9.34 -16.81 -2.81
N ALA A 27 10.46 -16.71 -3.51
CA ALA A 27 11.79 -17.01 -2.96
C ALA A 27 12.22 -15.99 -1.90
N ILE A 28 11.86 -14.71 -2.07
CA ILE A 28 12.14 -13.62 -1.10
C ILE A 28 11.25 -13.72 0.15
N CYS A 29 10.01 -14.21 -0.01
CA CYS A 29 9.09 -14.48 1.10
C CYS A 29 9.26 -15.88 1.71
N SER A 30 10.19 -16.69 1.19
CA SER A 30 10.37 -18.07 1.64
C SER A 30 10.96 -18.10 3.05
N ARG A 31 10.35 -18.90 3.94
CA ARG A 31 10.85 -19.13 5.30
C ARG A 31 12.26 -19.74 5.33
N LYS A 32 12.69 -20.40 4.24
CA LYS A 32 14.00 -21.06 4.08
C LYS A 32 14.99 -20.28 3.19
N GLY A 33 14.60 -19.14 2.62
CA GLY A 33 15.50 -18.32 1.80
C GLY A 33 16.57 -17.61 2.62
N MET A 34 17.73 -17.34 2.01
CA MET A 34 18.80 -16.53 2.62
C MET A 34 18.41 -15.04 2.68
N LEU A 35 17.67 -14.56 1.69
CA LEU A 35 17.04 -13.24 1.69
C LEU A 35 15.61 -13.39 2.23
N LYS A 36 15.33 -12.81 3.39
CA LYS A 36 13.98 -12.79 3.98
C LYS A 36 13.52 -11.35 4.09
N LEU A 37 12.61 -10.93 3.21
CA LEU A 37 11.86 -9.70 3.51
C LEU A 37 10.84 -10.02 4.60
N PRO A 38 10.72 -9.17 5.64
CA PRO A 38 9.69 -9.35 6.65
C PRO A 38 8.32 -9.36 5.96
N PRO A 39 7.50 -10.41 6.12
CA PRO A 39 6.17 -10.45 5.51
C PRO A 39 5.28 -9.30 5.98
N LYS A 40 5.55 -8.74 7.17
CA LYS A 40 4.90 -7.52 7.68
C LYS A 40 5.14 -6.31 6.77
N SER A 41 6.36 -6.13 6.25
CA SER A 41 6.72 -5.00 5.38
C SER A 41 5.96 -5.04 4.07
N LYS A 42 5.78 -6.21 3.45
CA LYS A 42 4.97 -6.32 2.21
C LYS A 42 3.50 -6.03 2.41
N VAL A 43 2.93 -6.48 3.54
CA VAL A 43 1.53 -6.20 3.88
C VAL A 43 1.34 -4.72 4.13
N GLU A 44 2.31 -4.07 4.78
CA GLU A 44 2.32 -2.64 5.00
C GLU A 44 2.43 -1.85 3.70
N GLU A 45 3.36 -2.20 2.81
CA GLU A 45 3.46 -1.59 1.48
C GLU A 45 2.16 -1.76 0.67
N TYR A 46 1.54 -2.95 0.70
CA TYR A 46 0.25 -3.18 0.07
C TYR A 46 -0.85 -2.27 0.63
N ARG A 47 -0.92 -2.12 1.95
CA ARG A 47 -1.91 -1.26 2.62
C ARG A 47 -1.66 0.21 2.31
N CYS A 48 -0.42 0.67 2.38
CA CYS A 48 -0.03 2.03 2.04
C CYS A 48 -0.35 2.37 0.58
N GLY A 49 -0.08 1.45 -0.36
CA GLY A 49 -0.44 1.63 -1.76
C GLY A 49 -1.95 1.75 -1.97
N LYS A 50 -2.75 0.95 -1.26
CA LYS A 50 -4.22 1.03 -1.32
C LYS A 50 -4.78 2.30 -0.67
N ALA A 51 -4.23 2.73 0.47
CA ALA A 51 -4.61 3.98 1.11
C ALA A 51 -4.31 5.19 0.23
N ARG A 52 -3.10 5.23 -0.38
CA ARG A 52 -2.73 6.29 -1.32
C ARG A 52 -3.67 6.37 -2.52
N LEU A 53 -4.06 5.21 -3.07
CA LEU A 53 -5.02 5.15 -4.16
C LEU A 53 -6.41 5.64 -3.73
N MET A 54 -6.83 5.35 -2.49
CA MET A 54 -8.10 5.85 -1.94
C MET A 54 -8.10 7.38 -1.90
N THR A 55 -7.05 7.99 -1.35
CA THR A 55 -6.92 9.46 -1.31
C THR A 55 -6.95 10.09 -2.70
N MET A 56 -6.36 9.45 -3.71
CA MET A 56 -6.41 9.94 -5.09
C MET A 56 -7.80 9.85 -5.72
N LEU A 57 -8.62 8.89 -5.28
CA LEU A 57 -9.96 8.65 -5.82
C LEU A 57 -11.07 9.38 -5.06
N GLU A 58 -10.76 9.95 -3.90
CA GLU A 58 -11.69 10.71 -3.07
C GLU A 58 -12.04 12.05 -3.71
N ASP A 59 -11.03 12.79 -4.16
CA ASP A 59 -11.19 14.06 -4.89
C ASP A 59 -10.52 14.00 -6.28
N PRO A 60 -11.08 13.23 -7.23
CA PRO A 60 -10.52 13.14 -8.56
C PRO A 60 -10.79 14.44 -9.34
N GLU A 61 -9.74 15.00 -9.94
CA GLU A 61 -9.85 16.18 -10.82
C GLU A 61 -10.67 15.86 -12.10
N ASP A 62 -10.62 14.61 -12.57
CA ASP A 62 -11.33 14.16 -13.76
C ASP A 62 -12.82 13.88 -13.47
N PRO A 63 -13.76 14.60 -14.12
CA PRO A 63 -15.19 14.41 -13.91
C PRO A 63 -15.68 13.00 -14.30
N ALA A 64 -15.02 12.32 -15.25
CA ALA A 64 -15.38 10.95 -15.62
C ALA A 64 -15.11 9.98 -14.46
N VAL A 65 -13.95 10.11 -13.81
CA VAL A 65 -13.58 9.29 -12.63
C VAL A 65 -14.50 9.61 -11.46
N ARG A 66 -14.82 10.90 -11.26
CA ARG A 66 -15.78 11.34 -10.24
C ARG A 66 -17.18 10.76 -10.41
N SER A 67 -17.61 10.53 -11.65
CA SER A 67 -18.93 9.96 -11.93
C SER A 67 -19.02 8.46 -11.64
N ILE A 68 -17.90 7.74 -11.73
CA ILE A 68 -17.83 6.29 -11.60
C ILE A 68 -17.61 5.86 -10.13
N GLN A 69 -16.84 6.65 -9.36
CA GLN A 69 -16.42 6.35 -7.97
C GLN A 69 -16.09 4.87 -7.75
N PRO A 70 -14.96 4.39 -8.30
CA PRO A 70 -14.64 2.97 -8.28
C PRO A 70 -14.37 2.48 -6.85
N PHE A 71 -15.07 1.41 -6.46
CA PHE A 71 -14.86 0.76 -5.16
C PHE A 71 -13.51 0.02 -5.11
N LEU A 72 -12.68 0.35 -4.13
CA LEU A 72 -11.39 -0.29 -3.95
C LEU A 72 -11.51 -1.67 -3.32
N ARG A 73 -11.36 -2.70 -4.15
CA ARG A 73 -11.25 -4.08 -3.66
C ARG A 73 -9.92 -4.30 -2.93
N ALA A 74 -10.02 -4.85 -1.73
CA ALA A 74 -8.91 -5.41 -0.95
C ALA A 74 -9.22 -6.85 -0.52
N GLY A 75 -8.24 -7.52 0.06
CA GLY A 75 -8.40 -8.89 0.55
C GLY A 75 -9.43 -9.02 1.68
N ARG A 76 -9.94 -10.23 1.91
CA ARG A 76 -11.01 -10.51 2.90
C ARG A 76 -10.73 -10.02 4.33
N LYS A 77 -9.46 -9.94 4.74
CA LYS A 77 -9.05 -9.61 6.11
C LYS A 77 -8.92 -8.12 6.39
N TRP A 78 -8.93 -7.26 5.37
CA TRP A 78 -8.70 -5.83 5.54
C TRP A 78 -9.53 -5.04 4.54
N LYS A 79 -10.36 -4.15 5.05
CA LYS A 79 -11.20 -3.25 4.26
C LYS A 79 -10.55 -1.87 4.23
N VAL A 80 -10.38 -1.33 3.02
CA VAL A 80 -9.68 -0.06 2.80
C VAL A 80 -10.47 1.10 3.38
N GLU A 81 -11.78 1.16 3.11
CA GLU A 81 -12.65 2.26 3.56
C GLU A 81 -12.71 2.39 5.09
N GLU A 82 -12.86 1.26 5.80
CA GLU A 82 -12.88 1.27 7.27
C GLU A 82 -11.54 1.77 7.86
N ALA A 83 -10.42 1.33 7.28
CA ALA A 83 -9.10 1.77 7.72
C ALA A 83 -8.81 3.23 7.35
N PHE A 84 -9.35 3.70 6.23
CA PHE A 84 -9.21 5.08 5.78
C PHE A 84 -9.98 6.03 6.70
N LYS A 85 -11.26 5.75 6.95
CA LYS A 85 -12.09 6.54 7.88
C LYS A 85 -11.50 6.63 9.29
N LEU A 86 -11.02 5.50 9.82
CA LEU A 86 -10.33 5.49 11.12
C LEU A 86 -9.07 6.37 11.10
N GLY A 87 -8.35 6.40 9.97
CA GLY A 87 -7.20 7.27 9.77
C GLY A 87 -7.58 8.75 9.76
N GLU A 88 -8.64 9.11 9.04
CA GLU A 88 -9.17 10.48 8.99
C GLU A 88 -9.69 10.95 10.35
N GLU A 89 -10.48 10.13 11.04
CA GLU A 89 -10.94 10.41 12.41
C GLU A 89 -9.74 10.64 13.34
N GLY A 90 -8.69 9.83 13.21
CA GLY A 90 -7.44 10.02 13.94
C GLY A 90 -6.71 11.32 13.61
N LEU A 91 -6.77 11.78 12.35
CA LEU A 91 -6.21 13.07 11.94
C LEU A 91 -7.01 14.24 12.52
N ILE A 92 -8.35 14.18 12.47
CA ILE A 92 -9.24 15.17 13.08
C ILE A 92 -9.00 15.25 14.58
N ILE A 93 -8.93 14.12 15.27
CA ILE A 93 -8.65 14.08 16.70
C ILE A 93 -7.28 14.70 17.02
N LYS A 94 -6.25 14.42 16.21
CA LYS A 94 -4.92 15.05 16.38
C LYS A 94 -4.96 16.55 16.15
N GLU A 95 -5.73 17.02 15.17
CA GLU A 95 -5.89 18.45 14.90
C GLU A 95 -6.59 19.15 16.06
N VAL A 96 -7.65 18.54 16.61
CA VAL A 96 -8.41 19.07 17.76
C VAL A 96 -7.57 19.08 19.04
N ILE A 97 -6.84 18.00 19.32
CA ILE A 97 -5.99 17.89 20.52
C ILE A 97 -4.73 18.76 20.38
N GLY A 98 -4.24 18.96 19.16
CA GLY A 98 -2.97 19.61 18.88
C GLY A 98 -1.77 18.76 19.27
N LEU A 99 -0.61 19.40 19.45
CA LEU A 99 0.61 18.74 19.89
C LEU A 99 0.52 18.39 21.39
N THR A 100 0.32 17.11 21.69
CA THR A 100 0.40 16.62 23.07
C THR A 100 1.85 16.70 23.55
N GLN A 101 2.11 17.43 24.64
CA GLN A 101 3.43 17.49 25.25
C GLN A 101 3.81 16.10 25.82
N THR A 102 4.64 15.36 25.10
CA THR A 102 5.21 14.09 25.57
C THR A 102 6.56 14.36 26.22
N GLY A 103 6.58 14.62 27.52
CA GLY A 103 7.82 14.87 28.25
C GLY A 103 7.60 15.68 29.51
N ARG A 104 7.29 14.97 30.60
CA ARG A 104 7.52 15.41 31.97
C ARG A 104 8.15 14.25 32.72
#